data_AF-A0A3A0B273-F1
#
_entry.id   AF-A0A3A0B273-F1
#
_cell.length_a   1.000
_cell.length_b   1.000
_cell.length_c   1.000
_cell.angle_alpha   90.00
_cell.angle_beta   90.00
_cell.angle_gamma   90.00
#
_symmetry.space_group_name_H-M   'P 1'
#
loop_
_entity.id
_entity.type
_entity.pdbx_description
1 polymer ?
#
loop_
_entity_poly.entity_id
_entity_poly.type
_entity_poly.pdbx_seq_one_letter_code
_entity_poly.pdbx_strand_id
1 'polypeptide(L)'
;MTTKTVASEVTNDQLVSELWARDVPFLFGEQIPPHPLLDPAALIQSLAQSNEARVRMALIPLFLRHPEFSFDAKKADGALSFQTGQLYLRFYYTASILLQRKYRERLVKIFGEQRQLPDLFSSMLGVSLNQNHVQALGELAKRHQILSGQKLNWLETYEHGAERFVKHVEKFR
;
A
#
# COMPACT_ATOMS: atom_id res chain seq x y z
N MET A 1 -0.11 -36.32 -21.86
CA MET A 1 -0.91 -35.76 -20.74
C MET A 1 -0.15 -34.57 -20.17
N THR A 2 -0.47 -33.36 -20.60
CA THR A 2 0.13 -32.12 -20.11
C THR A 2 -0.68 -31.66 -18.91
N THR A 3 -0.13 -31.82 -17.71
CA THR A 3 -0.65 -31.24 -16.48
C THR A 3 -0.52 -29.72 -16.58
N LYS A 4 -1.63 -29.06 -16.88
CA LYS A 4 -1.78 -27.61 -16.80
C LYS A 4 -1.71 -27.26 -15.31
N THR A 5 -0.54 -26.83 -14.83
CA THR A 5 -0.40 -26.24 -13.50
C THR A 5 -1.27 -25.00 -13.46
N VAL A 6 -2.45 -25.12 -12.85
CA VAL A 6 -3.28 -23.97 -12.51
C VAL A 6 -2.49 -23.24 -11.42
N ALA A 7 -1.93 -22.07 -11.75
CA ALA A 7 -1.38 -21.19 -10.72
C ALA A 7 -2.54 -20.89 -9.76
N SER A 8 -2.46 -21.40 -8.54
CA SER A 8 -3.47 -21.13 -7.51
C SER A 8 -3.50 -19.62 -7.25
N GLU A 9 -4.67 -19.01 -7.37
CA GLU A 9 -4.83 -17.59 -7.03
C GLU A 9 -4.42 -17.34 -5.58
N VAL A 10 -3.67 -16.25 -5.35
CA VAL A 10 -3.25 -15.85 -4.00
C VAL A 10 -4.49 -15.43 -3.21
N THR A 11 -4.73 -16.09 -2.07
CA THR A 11 -5.91 -15.83 -1.24
C THR A 11 -5.70 -14.62 -0.32
N ASN A 12 -6.79 -14.05 0.20
CA ASN A 12 -6.67 -12.94 1.17
C ASN A 12 -5.96 -13.39 2.47
N ASP A 13 -6.17 -14.61 2.95
CA ASP A 13 -5.47 -15.13 4.13
C ASP A 13 -3.96 -15.26 3.90
N GLN A 14 -3.56 -15.67 2.69
CA GLN A 14 -2.14 -15.65 2.29
C GLN A 14 -1.60 -14.21 2.30
N LEU A 15 -2.35 -13.24 1.78
CA LEU A 15 -1.93 -11.82 1.82
C LEU A 15 -1.81 -11.28 3.24
N VAL A 16 -2.72 -11.65 4.15
CA VAL A 16 -2.62 -11.30 5.58
C VAL A 16 -1.33 -11.89 6.15
N SER A 17 -1.07 -13.18 5.94
CA SER A 17 0.14 -13.83 6.43
C SER A 17 1.42 -13.21 5.88
N GLU A 18 1.46 -12.86 4.59
CA GLU A 18 2.59 -12.17 3.96
C GLU A 18 2.84 -10.78 4.59
N LEU A 19 1.79 -10.03 4.93
CA LEU A 19 1.91 -8.74 5.62
C LEU A 19 2.47 -8.92 7.04
N TRP A 20 1.97 -9.89 7.79
CA TRP A 20 2.45 -10.18 9.15
C TRP A 20 3.91 -10.63 9.17
N ALA A 21 4.31 -11.51 8.23
CA ALA A 21 5.68 -11.96 8.08
C ALA A 21 6.68 -10.83 7.73
N ARG A 22 6.18 -9.63 7.43
CA ARG A 22 6.93 -8.40 7.14
C ARG A 22 6.70 -7.30 8.18
N ASP A 23 6.26 -7.64 9.39
CA ASP A 23 5.95 -6.64 10.43
C ASP A 23 4.90 -5.59 10.00
N VAL A 24 3.92 -5.97 9.17
CA VAL A 24 2.77 -5.14 8.78
C VAL A 24 1.48 -5.70 9.39
N PRO A 25 1.27 -5.63 10.73
CA PRO A 25 0.10 -6.16 11.41
C PRO A 25 -1.14 -5.26 11.24
N PHE A 26 -1.60 -5.13 10.00
CA PHE A 26 -2.71 -4.24 9.62
C PHE A 26 -4.06 -4.94 9.52
N LEU A 27 -4.05 -6.17 9.01
CA LEU A 27 -5.23 -7.02 8.84
C LEU A 27 -5.18 -8.16 9.87
N PHE A 28 -6.33 -8.67 10.29
CA PHE A 28 -6.42 -9.84 11.17
C PHE A 28 -6.94 -11.03 10.36
N GLY A 29 -6.35 -12.20 10.58
CA GLY A 29 -6.66 -13.44 9.87
C GLY A 29 -5.76 -14.57 10.37
N GLU A 30 -5.88 -15.75 9.76
CA GLU A 30 -4.98 -16.87 10.04
C GLU A 30 -3.54 -16.48 9.67
N GLN A 31 -2.60 -16.80 10.56
CA GLN A 31 -1.17 -16.50 10.40
C GLN A 31 -0.43 -17.81 10.13
N ILE A 32 -0.03 -18.01 8.88
CA ILE A 32 0.64 -19.23 8.41
C ILE A 32 1.61 -18.80 7.29
N PRO A 33 2.86 -19.25 7.13
CA PRO A 33 3.96 -19.67 8.02
C PRO A 33 4.82 -18.46 8.51
N PRO A 34 5.95 -18.64 9.22
CA PRO A 34 6.72 -17.53 9.83
C PRO A 34 7.56 -16.69 8.84
N HIS A 35 7.58 -17.03 7.56
CA HIS A 35 8.45 -16.38 6.57
C HIS A 35 7.69 -15.98 5.31
N PRO A 36 8.04 -14.83 4.69
CA PRO A 36 7.54 -14.42 3.38
C PRO A 36 7.71 -15.49 2.30
N LEU A 37 6.64 -15.80 1.57
CA LEU A 37 6.66 -16.72 0.42
C LEU A 37 6.61 -15.97 -0.92
N LEU A 38 5.94 -14.82 -0.97
CA LEU A 38 5.86 -13.99 -2.17
C LEU A 38 7.09 -13.08 -2.28
N ASP A 39 7.59 -12.85 -3.50
CA ASP A 39 8.47 -11.71 -3.71
C ASP A 39 7.69 -10.39 -3.51
N PRO A 40 8.35 -9.28 -3.14
CA PRO A 40 7.65 -8.03 -2.84
C PRO A 40 6.77 -7.51 -3.98
N ALA A 41 7.18 -7.68 -5.24
CA ALA A 41 6.38 -7.22 -6.37
C ALA A 41 5.11 -8.06 -6.55
N ALA A 42 5.20 -9.38 -6.38
CA ALA A 42 4.04 -10.27 -6.37
C ALA A 42 3.07 -9.93 -5.24
N LEU A 43 3.56 -9.67 -4.02
CA LEU A 43 2.73 -9.22 -2.90
C LEU A 43 2.00 -7.91 -3.23
N ILE A 44 2.71 -6.90 -3.71
CA ILE A 44 2.14 -5.58 -4.06
C ILE A 44 1.07 -5.74 -5.15
N GLN A 45 1.35 -6.55 -6.17
CA GLN A 45 0.41 -6.83 -7.25
C GLN A 45 -0.86 -7.49 -6.71
N SER A 46 -0.73 -8.56 -5.92
CA SER A 46 -1.88 -9.28 -5.36
C SER A 46 -2.69 -8.42 -4.40
N LEU A 47 -2.05 -7.59 -3.57
CA LEU A 47 -2.75 -6.61 -2.74
C LEU A 47 -3.53 -5.61 -3.59
N ALA A 48 -2.95 -5.07 -4.66
CA ALA A 48 -3.61 -4.11 -5.54
C ALA A 48 -4.81 -4.71 -6.31
N GLN A 49 -4.75 -6.00 -6.65
CA GLN A 49 -5.80 -6.72 -7.38
C GLN A 49 -6.92 -7.26 -6.49
N SER A 50 -6.73 -7.32 -5.17
CA SER A 50 -7.75 -7.85 -4.27
C SER A 50 -9.09 -7.12 -4.43
N ASN A 51 -10.19 -7.87 -4.46
CA ASN A 51 -11.54 -7.30 -4.50
C ASN A 51 -11.91 -6.62 -3.17
N GLU A 52 -11.23 -6.94 -2.07
CA GLU A 52 -11.48 -6.35 -0.76
C GLU A 52 -10.75 -5.02 -0.57
N ALA A 53 -11.52 -3.95 -0.32
CA ALA A 53 -10.97 -2.60 -0.16
C ALA A 53 -9.96 -2.50 1.00
N ARG A 54 -10.20 -3.21 2.12
CA ARG A 54 -9.29 -3.25 3.27
C ARG A 54 -7.95 -3.92 2.93
N VAL A 55 -7.98 -4.97 2.10
CA VAL A 55 -6.77 -5.65 1.63
C VAL A 55 -5.96 -4.73 0.72
N ARG A 56 -6.61 -4.06 -0.25
CA ARG A 56 -5.91 -3.07 -1.09
C ARG A 56 -5.30 -1.92 -0.27
N MET A 57 -6.02 -1.46 0.75
CA MET A 57 -5.56 -0.39 1.66
C MET A 57 -4.30 -0.78 2.44
N ALA A 58 -4.01 -2.07 2.63
CA ALA A 58 -2.78 -2.54 3.28
C ALA A 58 -1.49 -2.16 2.53
N LEU A 59 -1.59 -1.72 1.27
CA LEU A 59 -0.48 -1.11 0.54
C LEU A 59 0.08 0.12 1.28
N ILE A 60 -0.76 0.91 1.94
CA ILE A 60 -0.30 2.09 2.70
C ILE A 60 0.67 1.70 3.82
N PRO A 61 0.26 0.88 4.81
CA PRO A 61 1.17 0.49 5.88
C PRO A 61 2.36 -0.34 5.38
N LEU A 62 2.20 -1.12 4.30
CA LEU A 62 3.33 -1.81 3.66
C LEU A 62 4.42 -0.82 3.24
N PHE A 63 4.08 0.25 2.52
CA PHE A 63 5.08 1.23 2.07
C PHE A 63 5.61 2.13 3.18
N LEU A 64 4.82 2.38 4.23
CA LEU A 64 5.33 3.07 5.42
C LEU A 64 6.35 2.22 6.19
N ARG A 65 6.14 0.90 6.26
CA ARG A 65 7.07 -0.05 6.92
C ARG A 65 8.29 -0.37 6.08
N HIS A 66 8.12 -0.48 4.76
CA HIS A 66 9.15 -0.90 3.80
C HIS A 66 9.32 0.09 2.63
N PRO A 67 9.91 1.28 2.86
CA PRO A 67 10.19 2.23 1.77
C PRO A 67 11.13 1.68 0.68
N GLU A 68 11.93 0.65 1.01
CA GLU A 68 12.79 -0.07 0.08
C GLU A 68 12.01 -0.77 -1.04
N PHE A 69 10.72 -1.07 -0.87
CA PHE A 69 9.87 -1.69 -1.89
C PHE A 69 9.42 -0.73 -3.01
N SER A 70 9.98 0.47 -3.08
CA SER A 70 9.70 1.42 -4.17
C SER A 70 10.02 0.86 -5.56
N PHE A 71 11.11 0.11 -5.71
CA PHE A 71 11.44 -0.54 -6.98
C PHE A 71 10.40 -1.61 -7.33
N ASP A 72 9.99 -2.42 -6.36
CA ASP A 72 8.98 -3.46 -6.51
C ASP A 72 7.59 -2.89 -6.81
N ALA A 73 7.25 -1.73 -6.25
CA ALA A 73 6.02 -1.02 -6.59
C ALA A 73 5.96 -0.63 -8.07
N LYS A 74 7.08 -0.15 -8.63
CA LYS A 74 7.17 0.15 -10.06
C LYS A 74 7.07 -1.11 -10.93
N LYS A 75 7.72 -2.20 -10.50
CA LYS A 75 7.66 -3.51 -11.18
C LYS A 75 6.23 -4.07 -11.16
N ALA A 76 5.56 -4.03 -10.01
CA ALA A 76 4.18 -4.46 -9.85
C ALA A 76 3.23 -3.65 -10.74
N ASP A 77 3.38 -2.32 -10.78
CA ASP A 77 2.58 -1.45 -11.66
C ASP A 77 2.69 -1.84 -13.14
N GLY A 78 3.91 -2.15 -13.60
CA GLY A 78 4.16 -2.60 -14.97
C GLY A 78 3.63 -4.01 -15.29
N ALA A 79 3.45 -4.86 -14.27
CA ALA A 79 2.95 -6.24 -14.42
C ALA A 79 1.42 -6.35 -14.31
N LEU A 80 0.75 -5.35 -13.72
CA LEU A 80 -0.70 -5.36 -13.55
C LEU A 80 -1.43 -5.26 -14.90
N SER A 81 -2.14 -6.34 -15.26
CA SER A 81 -2.93 -6.40 -16.50
C SER A 81 -4.20 -5.53 -16.49
N PHE A 82 -4.68 -5.16 -15.30
CA PHE A 82 -5.95 -4.43 -15.14
C PHE A 82 -5.71 -3.00 -14.68
N GLN A 83 -6.32 -2.04 -15.39
CA GLN A 83 -6.24 -0.61 -15.09
C GLN A 83 -6.69 -0.28 -13.67
N THR A 84 -7.70 -0.98 -13.14
CA THR A 84 -8.21 -0.77 -11.78
C THR A 84 -7.17 -1.08 -10.71
N GLY A 85 -6.41 -2.17 -10.85
CA GLY A 85 -5.35 -2.52 -9.91
C GLY A 85 -4.22 -1.48 -9.93
N GLN A 86 -3.80 -1.07 -11.14
CA GLN A 86 -2.79 -0.01 -11.32
C GLN A 86 -3.26 1.29 -10.67
N LEU A 87 -4.53 1.65 -10.85
CA LEU A 87 -5.12 2.84 -10.25
C LEU A 87 -4.96 2.83 -8.73
N TYR A 88 -5.39 1.76 -8.06
CA TYR A 88 -5.29 1.66 -6.60
C TYR A 88 -3.84 1.64 -6.11
N LEU A 89 -2.96 0.90 -6.79
CA LEU A 89 -1.54 0.88 -6.44
C LEU A 89 -0.94 2.29 -6.49
N ARG A 90 -1.12 3.00 -7.59
CA ARG A 90 -0.58 4.34 -7.80
C ARG A 90 -1.10 5.32 -6.75
N PHE A 91 -2.40 5.29 -6.47
CA PHE A 91 -3.01 6.17 -5.46
C PHE A 91 -2.52 5.86 -4.05
N TYR A 92 -2.53 4.60 -3.62
CA TYR A 92 -2.09 4.23 -2.28
C TYR A 92 -0.59 4.42 -2.08
N TYR A 93 0.24 4.17 -3.10
CA TYR A 93 1.66 4.49 -3.07
C TYR A 93 1.88 6.01 -2.90
N THR A 94 1.23 6.82 -3.73
CA THR A 94 1.35 8.29 -3.67
C THR A 94 0.85 8.85 -2.34
N ALA A 95 -0.25 8.29 -1.80
CA ALA A 95 -0.74 8.62 -0.47
C ALA A 95 0.30 8.27 0.60
N SER A 96 1.00 7.14 0.47
CA SER A 96 2.04 6.71 1.40
C SER A 96 3.22 7.68 1.46
N ILE A 97 3.63 8.30 0.33
CA ILE A 97 4.65 9.36 0.33
C ILE A 97 4.22 10.53 1.22
N LEU A 98 2.98 11.01 1.02
CA LEU A 98 2.44 12.15 1.76
C LEU A 98 2.22 11.80 3.25
N LEU A 99 1.77 10.59 3.54
CA LEU A 99 1.56 10.09 4.90
C LEU A 99 2.90 9.84 5.62
N GLN A 100 3.94 9.40 4.92
CA GLN A 100 5.28 9.28 5.50
C GLN A 100 5.79 10.64 5.96
N ARG A 101 5.51 11.71 5.21
CA ARG A 101 5.83 13.08 5.62
C ARG A 101 4.98 13.52 6.82
N LYS A 102 3.67 13.27 6.78
CA LYS A 102 2.73 13.60 7.87
C LYS A 102 3.11 12.93 9.20
N TYR A 103 3.50 11.66 9.16
CA TYR A 103 3.81 10.85 10.34
C TYR A 103 5.32 10.74 10.62
N ARG A 104 6.16 11.56 9.99
CA ARG A 104 7.64 11.40 10.02
C ARG A 104 8.19 11.24 11.44
N GLU A 105 7.86 12.15 12.34
CA GLU A 105 8.39 12.12 13.72
C GLU A 105 8.01 10.82 14.45
N ARG A 106 6.77 10.37 14.28
CA ARG A 106 6.27 9.12 14.88
C ARG A 106 6.97 7.91 14.28
N LEU A 107 7.06 7.84 12.94
CA LEU A 107 7.74 6.76 12.23
C LEU A 107 9.22 6.67 12.60
N VAL A 108 9.93 7.79 12.72
CA VAL A 108 11.33 7.83 13.16
C VAL A 108 11.48 7.30 14.60
N LYS A 109 10.55 7.64 15.50
CA LYS A 109 10.56 7.11 16.86
C LYS A 109 10.37 5.58 16.91
N ILE A 110 9.58 5.02 16.01
CA ILE A 110 9.21 3.59 16.00
C ILE A 110 10.23 2.73 15.25
N PHE A 111 10.73 3.22 14.11
CA PHE A 111 11.54 2.46 13.16
C PHE A 111 12.96 3.01 12.96
N GLY A 112 13.29 4.16 13.56
CA GLY A 112 14.51 4.91 13.24
C GLY A 112 14.38 5.70 11.93
N GLU A 113 15.46 6.35 11.51
CA GLU A 113 15.50 7.04 10.22
C GLU A 113 15.31 6.04 9.08
N GLN A 114 14.23 6.23 8.31
CA GLN A 114 13.92 5.43 7.12
C GLN A 114 14.20 6.23 5.86
N ARG A 115 14.44 5.54 4.74
CA ARG A 115 14.50 6.19 3.43
C ARG A 115 13.15 6.82 3.09
N GLN A 116 13.19 8.01 2.48
CA GLN A 116 11.98 8.61 1.92
C GLN A 116 11.51 7.81 0.72
N LEU A 117 10.20 7.60 0.61
CA LEU A 117 9.60 7.03 -0.58
C LEU A 117 9.82 7.98 -1.77
N PRO A 118 10.40 7.50 -2.89
CA PRO A 118 10.55 8.31 -4.09
C PRO A 118 9.19 8.56 -4.75
N ASP A 119 9.08 9.65 -5.50
CA ASP A 119 7.89 9.89 -6.31
C ASP A 119 7.94 9.06 -7.61
N LEU A 120 6.99 8.13 -7.74
CA LEU A 120 6.88 7.25 -8.90
C LEU A 120 5.68 7.58 -9.81
N PHE A 121 4.61 8.16 -9.25
CA PHE A 121 3.29 8.16 -9.90
C PHE A 121 2.57 9.50 -9.85
N SER A 122 3.05 10.52 -9.13
CA SER A 122 2.31 11.78 -8.96
C SER A 122 1.98 12.45 -10.29
N SER A 123 2.93 12.43 -11.24
CA SER A 123 2.77 12.99 -12.59
C SER A 123 1.69 12.26 -13.39
N MET A 124 1.61 10.94 -13.29
CA MET A 124 0.58 10.12 -13.94
C MET A 124 -0.81 10.39 -13.34
N LEU A 125 -0.86 10.66 -12.04
CA LEU A 125 -2.10 11.00 -11.35
C LEU A 125 -2.51 12.46 -11.57
N GLY A 126 -1.60 13.33 -12.00
CA GLY A 126 -1.82 14.76 -12.15
C GLY A 126 -1.93 15.48 -10.79
N VAL A 127 -1.11 15.08 -9.82
CA VAL A 127 -1.07 15.65 -8.46
C VAL A 127 0.33 16.19 -8.17
N SER A 128 0.42 17.36 -7.54
CA SER A 128 1.71 17.94 -7.14
C SER A 128 2.05 17.57 -5.69
N LEU A 129 3.24 17.02 -5.47
CA LEU A 129 3.74 16.72 -4.11
C LEU A 129 4.51 17.87 -3.46
N ASN A 130 4.63 19.03 -4.13
CA ASN A 130 5.38 20.18 -3.63
C ASN A 130 4.58 21.09 -2.68
N GLN A 131 3.27 20.87 -2.58
CA GLN A 131 2.41 21.59 -1.66
C GLN A 131 2.55 21.05 -0.22
N ASN A 132 1.87 21.70 0.73
CA ASN A 132 1.64 21.14 2.06
C ASN A 132 0.99 19.75 1.94
N HIS A 133 1.48 18.77 2.72
CA HIS A 133 1.03 17.38 2.63
C HIS A 133 -0.48 17.20 2.87
N VAL A 134 -1.12 18.04 3.69
CA VAL A 134 -2.58 18.02 3.92
C VAL A 134 -3.33 18.42 2.66
N GLN A 135 -2.90 19.48 1.99
CA GLN A 135 -3.51 19.95 0.74
C GLN A 135 -3.31 18.92 -0.38
N ALA A 136 -2.09 18.41 -0.53
CA ALA A 136 -1.76 17.38 -1.52
C ALA A 136 -2.57 16.09 -1.32
N LEU A 137 -2.80 15.65 -0.07
CA LEU A 137 -3.67 14.49 0.23
C LEU A 137 -5.12 14.76 -0.18
N GLY A 138 -5.63 15.96 0.07
CA GLY A 138 -6.96 16.37 -0.35
C GLY A 138 -7.13 16.39 -1.88
N GLU A 139 -6.13 16.90 -2.61
CA GLU A 139 -6.11 16.87 -4.08
C GLU A 139 -6.05 15.43 -4.61
N LEU A 140 -5.19 14.60 -4.02
CA LEU A 140 -5.05 13.19 -4.36
C LEU A 140 -6.37 12.43 -4.16
N ALA A 141 -7.08 12.68 -3.05
CA ALA A 141 -8.38 12.08 -2.76
C ALA A 141 -9.45 12.48 -3.78
N LYS A 142 -9.55 13.77 -4.11
CA LYS A 142 -10.46 14.25 -5.16
C LYS A 142 -10.15 13.60 -6.51
N ARG A 143 -8.86 13.49 -6.85
CA ARG A 143 -8.42 12.86 -8.09
C ARG A 143 -8.75 11.37 -8.13
N HIS A 144 -8.61 10.67 -7.00
CA HIS A 144 -8.99 9.26 -6.89
C HIS A 144 -10.49 9.07 -7.09
N GLN A 145 -11.33 9.92 -6.49
CA GLN A 145 -12.78 9.88 -6.71
C GLN A 145 -13.14 10.07 -8.19
N ILE A 146 -12.50 11.03 -8.88
CA ILE A 146 -12.74 11.30 -10.30
C ILE A 146 -12.35 10.08 -11.16
N LEU A 147 -11.14 9.55 -10.97
CA LEU A 147 -10.62 8.49 -11.83
C LEU A 147 -11.21 7.10 -11.55
N SER A 148 -11.57 6.82 -10.29
CA SER A 148 -12.23 5.56 -9.92
C SER A 148 -13.73 5.56 -10.17
N GLY A 149 -14.35 6.74 -10.30
CA GLY A 149 -15.81 6.91 -10.34
C GLY A 149 -16.50 6.61 -9.00
N GLN A 150 -15.77 6.27 -7.95
CA GLN A 150 -16.32 5.92 -6.64
C GLN A 150 -16.42 7.14 -5.73
N LYS A 151 -17.63 7.43 -5.26
CA LYS A 151 -17.93 8.50 -4.30
C LYS A 151 -17.65 8.03 -2.87
N LEU A 152 -16.37 7.92 -2.52
CA LEU A 152 -15.89 7.56 -1.18
C LEU A 152 -15.06 8.69 -0.58
N ASN A 153 -14.98 8.73 0.76
CA ASN A 153 -14.05 9.61 1.45
C ASN A 153 -12.62 9.04 1.37
N TRP A 154 -11.97 9.22 0.22
CA TRP A 154 -10.62 8.70 -0.01
C TRP A 154 -9.57 9.29 0.92
N LEU A 155 -9.72 10.57 1.31
CA LEU A 155 -8.82 11.21 2.26
C LEU A 155 -8.83 10.46 3.60
N GLU A 156 -10.03 10.28 4.16
CA GLU A 156 -10.20 9.54 5.41
C GLU A 156 -9.76 8.08 5.28
N THR A 157 -10.00 7.45 4.13
CA THR A 157 -9.52 6.08 3.85
C THR A 157 -8.00 5.99 3.97
N TYR A 158 -7.27 6.92 3.35
CA TYR A 158 -5.80 6.94 3.41
C TYR A 158 -5.30 7.19 4.83
N GLU A 159 -5.87 8.19 5.50
CA GLU A 159 -5.49 8.57 6.86
C GLU A 159 -5.76 7.45 7.85
N HIS A 160 -6.91 6.78 7.72
CA HIS A 160 -7.28 5.64 8.55
C HIS A 160 -6.30 4.47 8.40
N GLY A 161 -5.90 4.16 7.15
CA GLY A 161 -4.91 3.11 6.88
C GLY A 161 -3.57 3.35 7.57
N ALA A 162 -3.03 4.56 7.44
CA ALA A 162 -1.78 4.92 8.10
C ALA A 162 -1.92 5.05 9.62
N GLU A 163 -2.97 5.73 10.10
CA GLU A 163 -3.14 6.00 11.53
C GLU A 163 -3.30 4.71 12.33
N ARG A 164 -4.10 3.76 11.84
CA ARG A 164 -4.27 2.46 12.50
C ARG A 164 -2.97 1.70 12.60
N PHE A 165 -2.18 1.68 11.52
CA PHE A 165 -0.89 1.03 11.53
C PHE A 165 0.06 1.69 12.53
N VAL A 166 0.25 3.02 12.45
CA VAL A 166 1.15 3.76 13.35
C VAL A 166 0.75 3.55 14.82
N LYS A 167 -0.54 3.69 15.16
CA LYS A 167 -1.03 3.45 16.54
C LYS A 167 -0.79 2.02 17.00
N HIS A 168 -0.93 1.03 16.12
CA HIS A 168 -0.68 -0.36 16.46
C HIS A 168 0.80 -0.57 16.78
N VAL A 169 1.70 -0.17 15.89
CA VAL A 169 3.13 -0.39 16.09
C VAL A 169 3.71 0.43 17.24
N GLU A 170 3.15 1.60 17.58
CA GLU A 170 3.53 2.36 18.79
C GLU A 170 3.16 1.65 20.09
N LYS A 171 2.08 0.87 20.09
CA LYS A 171 1.58 0.19 21.29
C LYS A 171 2.34 -1.11 21.57
N PHE A 172 2.79 -1.80 20.52
CA PHE A 172 3.29 -3.17 20.59
C PHE A 172 4.77 -3.32 20.20
N ARG A 173 5.51 -2.21 20.02
CA ARG A 173 6.99 -2.20 19.95
C ARG A 173 7.63 -1.66 21.22
#